data_AF-A0A438MZZ1-F1
#
_entry.id   AF-A0A438MZZ1-F1
#
_cell.length_a   1.000
_cell.length_b   1.000
_cell.length_c   1.000
_cell.angle_alpha   90.00
_cell.angle_beta   90.00
_cell.angle_gamma   90.00
#
_symmetry.space_group_name_H-M   'P 1'
#
loop_
_entity.id
_entity.type
_entity.pdbx_description
1 polymer ?
#
loop_
_entity_poly.entity_id
_entity_poly.type
_entity_poly.pdbx_seq_one_letter_code
_entity_poly.pdbx_strand_id
1 'polypeptide(L)'
;MLSLAVPLQHLSFPDDFQRLIGAKTHRLAKFLWFGLQGDTRKQYASAVRSYTGFMQIEHPREKPWPVQEQLLCEFAAWRLEGSPGNRKLVGTSVEQYISGIRSYHVDRGWDTSAFSSETHRRIIKGAHNIFGYEKRVRYPITRDILEKDYSLPSRYTTRCEPPGVLPACIRGLSAARRSNVQSCRRVKQNTIPPDQSYPFLHPVLSKLRPLNAAPETQQDRRRS
;
A
#
# COMPACT_ATOMS: atom_id res chain seq x y z
N MET A 1 -0.75 4.69 39.96
CA MET A 1 -0.72 3.84 38.75
C MET A 1 0.21 4.49 37.75
N LEU A 2 1.41 3.95 37.55
CA LEU A 2 2.38 4.48 36.58
C LEU A 2 2.02 3.90 35.21
N SER A 3 1.52 4.74 34.31
CA SER A 3 1.30 4.40 32.91
C SER A 3 2.67 4.16 32.26
N LEU A 4 3.03 2.89 32.07
CA LEU A 4 4.21 2.52 31.30
C LEU A 4 3.90 2.86 29.85
N ALA A 5 4.36 4.03 29.40
CA ALA A 5 4.33 4.40 28.00
C ALA A 5 5.11 3.33 27.23
N VAL A 6 4.38 2.48 26.51
CA VAL A 6 4.99 1.50 25.60
C VAL A 6 5.84 2.31 24.64
N PRO A 7 7.16 2.05 24.53
CA PRO A 7 8.02 2.78 23.62
C PRO A 7 7.44 2.60 22.21
N LEU A 8 6.98 3.70 21.62
CA LEU A 8 6.49 3.71 20.25
C LEU A 8 7.61 3.12 19.39
N GLN A 9 7.30 2.06 18.65
CA GLN A 9 8.24 1.45 17.71
C GLN A 9 8.89 2.57 16.89
N HIS A 10 10.22 2.61 16.92
CA HIS A 10 11.02 3.72 16.44
C HIS A 10 10.96 3.81 14.90
N LEU A 11 9.87 4.33 14.38
CA LEU A 11 9.77 4.74 12.99
C LEU A 11 10.59 6.01 12.84
N SER A 12 11.73 5.90 12.18
CA SER A 12 12.53 7.06 11.79
C SER A 12 11.70 7.95 10.87
N PHE A 13 11.78 9.27 11.09
CA PHE A 13 11.24 10.25 10.17
C PHE A 13 12.02 10.18 8.85
N PRO A 14 11.39 9.97 7.68
CA PRO A 14 12.09 9.93 6.41
C PRO A 14 12.57 11.33 6.00
N ASP A 15 13.82 11.45 5.58
CA ASP A 15 14.43 12.74 5.23
C ASP A 15 13.76 13.39 4.01
N ASP A 16 13.25 12.58 3.09
CA ASP A 16 12.60 13.03 1.85
C ASP A 16 11.12 13.40 2.05
N PHE A 17 10.50 13.00 3.16
CA PHE A 17 9.07 13.19 3.39
C PHE A 17 8.67 14.67 3.37
N GLN A 18 9.45 15.54 4.02
CA GLN A 18 9.19 16.98 4.03
C GLN A 18 9.13 17.57 2.63
N ARG A 19 10.07 17.16 1.76
CA ARG A 19 10.12 17.60 0.36
C ARG A 19 8.95 17.02 -0.44
N LEU A 20 8.62 15.76 -0.22
CA LEU A 20 7.53 15.06 -0.91
C LEU A 20 6.17 15.74 -0.72
N ILE A 21 5.91 16.23 0.49
CA ILE A 21 4.65 16.90 0.84
C ILE A 21 4.67 18.42 0.63
N GLY A 22 5.82 19.00 0.28
CA GLY A 22 5.95 20.46 0.15
C GLY A 22 5.75 21.23 1.45
N ALA A 23 6.06 20.62 2.61
CA ALA A 23 5.84 21.26 3.91
C ALA A 23 6.83 22.41 4.14
N LYS A 24 6.28 23.58 4.50
CA LYS A 24 7.05 24.81 4.78
C LYS A 24 8.08 24.64 5.91
N THR A 25 7.79 23.81 6.91
CA THR A 25 8.65 23.60 8.06
C THR A 25 8.85 22.11 8.36
N HIS A 26 10.06 21.76 8.81
CA HIS A 26 10.41 20.40 9.21
C HIS A 26 9.53 19.91 10.37
N ARG A 27 9.22 20.79 11.33
CA ARG A 27 8.38 20.48 12.48
C ARG A 27 6.97 20.06 12.07
N LEU A 28 6.37 20.76 11.10
CA LEU A 28 5.05 20.39 10.56
C LEU A 28 5.10 19.02 9.89
N ALA A 29 6.08 18.76 9.02
CA ALA A 29 6.24 17.46 8.38
C ALA A 29 6.44 16.34 9.41
N LYS A 30 7.22 16.58 10.46
CA LYS A 30 7.49 15.63 11.53
C LYS A 30 6.21 15.29 12.30
N PHE A 31 5.42 16.28 12.72
CA PHE A 31 4.15 16.02 13.41
C PHE A 31 3.12 15.35 12.50
N LEU A 32 3.07 15.71 11.23
CA LEU A 32 2.20 15.03 10.27
C LEU A 32 2.60 13.55 10.11
N TRP A 33 3.91 13.27 9.99
CA TRP A 33 4.44 11.91 9.92
C TRP A 33 4.04 11.08 11.14
N PHE A 34 4.34 11.58 12.35
CA PHE A 34 4.07 10.88 13.61
C PHE A 34 2.59 10.90 14.05
N GLY A 35 1.74 11.71 13.41
CA GLY A 35 0.30 11.72 13.64
C GLY A 35 -0.41 10.43 13.20
N LEU A 36 0.28 9.55 12.47
CA LEU A 36 -0.24 8.27 12.01
C LEU A 36 0.75 7.14 12.35
N GLN A 37 0.24 6.02 12.86
CA GLN A 37 1.06 4.84 13.16
C GLN A 37 1.68 4.27 11.87
N GLY A 38 2.91 3.75 11.94
CA GLY A 38 3.62 3.27 10.75
C GLY A 38 2.94 2.09 10.06
N ASP A 39 2.32 1.19 10.82
CA ASP A 39 1.56 0.09 10.22
C ASP A 39 0.31 0.61 9.49
N THR A 40 -0.36 1.63 10.04
CA THR A 40 -1.45 2.32 9.34
C THR A 40 -0.95 3.00 8.07
N ARG A 41 0.24 3.64 8.08
CA ARG A 41 0.87 4.19 6.87
C ARG A 41 1.12 3.12 5.80
N LYS A 42 1.61 1.94 6.17
CA LYS A 42 1.80 0.82 5.24
C LYS A 42 0.47 0.36 4.62
N GLN A 43 -0.57 0.24 5.44
CA GLN A 43 -1.91 -0.11 4.97
C GLN A 43 -2.46 0.94 4.00
N TYR A 44 -2.31 2.23 4.32
CA TYR A 44 -2.76 3.33 3.46
C TYR A 44 -1.96 3.40 2.15
N ALA A 45 -0.66 3.11 2.18
CA ALA A 45 0.15 2.98 0.97
C ALA A 45 -0.38 1.86 0.04
N SER A 46 -0.94 0.78 0.61
CA SER A 46 -1.63 -0.24 -0.19
C SER A 46 -2.89 0.30 -0.87
N ALA A 47 -3.69 1.11 -0.16
CA ALA A 47 -4.88 1.74 -0.72
C ALA A 47 -4.54 2.70 -1.87
N VAL A 48 -3.53 3.55 -1.70
CA VAL A 48 -3.03 4.49 -2.73
C VAL A 48 -2.56 3.74 -3.97
N ARG A 49 -1.79 2.65 -3.80
CA ARG A 49 -1.37 1.79 -4.92
C ARG A 49 -2.56 1.14 -5.62
N SER A 50 -3.53 0.63 -4.88
CA SER A 50 -4.73 0.02 -5.44
C SER A 50 -5.55 1.01 -6.27
N TYR A 51 -5.71 2.24 -5.78
CA TYR A 51 -6.42 3.29 -6.50
C TYR A 51 -5.66 3.73 -7.76
N THR A 52 -4.35 3.87 -7.67
CA THR A 52 -3.51 4.20 -8.83
C THR A 52 -3.57 3.11 -9.90
N GLY A 53 -3.58 1.84 -9.48
CA GLY A 53 -3.77 0.70 -10.39
C GLY A 53 -5.15 0.71 -11.05
N PHE A 54 -6.21 1.00 -10.29
CA PHE A 54 -7.56 1.21 -10.84
C PHE A 54 -7.56 2.30 -11.92
N MET A 55 -6.96 3.47 -11.63
CA MET A 55 -6.88 4.57 -12.60
C MET A 55 -6.11 4.19 -13.86
N GLN A 56 -5.04 3.39 -13.74
CA GLN A 56 -4.28 2.92 -14.90
C GLN A 56 -5.07 1.94 -15.78
N ILE A 57 -5.94 1.13 -15.18
CA ILE A 57 -6.69 0.09 -15.88
C ILE A 57 -7.98 0.65 -16.48
N GLU A 58 -8.79 1.32 -15.67
CA GLU A 58 -10.14 1.77 -16.05
C GLU A 58 -10.13 3.18 -16.66
N HIS A 59 -9.20 4.05 -16.25
CA HIS A 59 -9.15 5.46 -16.67
C HIS A 59 -7.77 5.91 -17.19
N PRO A 60 -7.16 5.23 -18.18
CA PRO A 60 -5.77 5.46 -18.58
C PRO A 60 -5.47 6.87 -19.13
N ARG A 61 -6.50 7.64 -19.49
CA ARG A 61 -6.38 9.02 -20.00
C ARG A 61 -6.50 10.08 -18.91
N GLU A 62 -6.93 9.69 -17.72
CA GLU A 62 -7.17 10.61 -16.62
C GLU A 62 -6.00 10.63 -15.64
N LYS A 63 -5.84 11.77 -14.96
CA LYS A 63 -4.82 11.90 -13.92
C LYS A 63 -5.40 11.36 -12.61
N PRO A 64 -4.68 10.49 -11.88
CA PRO A 64 -5.17 9.93 -10.63
C PRO A 64 -5.34 10.96 -9.51
N TRP A 65 -4.61 12.08 -9.58
CA TRP A 65 -4.56 13.08 -8.51
C TRP A 65 -4.74 14.51 -9.03
N PRO A 66 -5.43 15.39 -8.29
CA PRO A 66 -6.24 15.10 -7.10
C PRO A 66 -7.46 14.23 -7.42
N VAL A 67 -7.89 13.43 -6.45
CA VAL A 67 -9.06 12.54 -6.60
C VAL A 67 -10.34 13.35 -6.75
N GLN A 68 -11.11 13.04 -7.79
CA GLN A 68 -12.45 13.55 -8.00
C GLN A 68 -13.49 12.63 -7.33
N GLU A 69 -14.62 13.18 -6.89
CA GLU A 69 -15.68 12.41 -6.24
C GLU A 69 -16.19 11.26 -7.13
N GLN A 70 -16.39 11.53 -8.42
CA GLN A 70 -16.89 10.53 -9.37
C GLN A 70 -15.95 9.32 -9.45
N LEU A 71 -14.65 9.57 -9.67
CA LEU A 71 -13.63 8.52 -9.73
C LEU A 71 -13.49 7.75 -8.41
N LEU A 72 -13.70 8.42 -7.27
CA LEU A 72 -13.70 7.76 -5.96
C LEU A 72 -14.90 6.81 -5.81
N CYS A 73 -16.07 7.21 -6.30
CA CYS A 73 -17.28 6.39 -6.30
C CYS A 73 -17.13 5.18 -7.24
N GLU A 74 -16.59 5.38 -8.43
CA GLU A 74 -16.31 4.33 -9.41
C GLU A 74 -15.25 3.34 -8.86
N PHE A 75 -14.19 3.84 -8.24
CA PHE A 75 -13.22 3.01 -7.54
C PHE A 75 -13.85 2.16 -6.44
N ALA A 76 -14.74 2.73 -5.63
CA ALA A 76 -15.43 2.00 -4.58
C ALA A 76 -16.29 0.87 -5.17
N ALA A 77 -17.07 1.16 -6.21
CA ALA A 77 -17.86 0.15 -6.92
C ALA A 77 -16.98 -0.97 -7.50
N TRP A 78 -15.88 -0.61 -8.17
CA TRP A 78 -14.91 -1.56 -8.73
C TRP A 78 -14.30 -2.49 -7.67
N ARG A 79 -13.97 -1.98 -6.47
CA ARG A 79 -13.50 -2.83 -5.36
C ARG A 79 -14.58 -3.71 -4.77
N LEU A 80 -15.83 -3.24 -4.75
CA LEU A 80 -16.99 -3.96 -4.24
C LEU A 80 -17.47 -5.05 -5.18
N GLU A 81 -17.27 -4.91 -6.49
CA GLU A 81 -17.59 -5.95 -7.48
C GLU A 81 -16.44 -6.95 -7.61
N GLY A 82 -15.20 -6.47 -7.47
CA GLY A 82 -13.99 -7.23 -7.75
C GLY A 82 -13.59 -7.08 -9.22
N SER A 83 -12.37 -7.47 -9.57
CA SER A 83 -11.88 -7.40 -10.94
C SER A 83 -10.92 -8.54 -11.23
N PRO A 84 -10.59 -8.85 -12.50
CA PRO A 84 -9.60 -9.87 -12.81
C PRO A 84 -8.27 -9.57 -12.10
N GLY A 85 -7.85 -10.48 -11.20
CA GLY A 85 -6.65 -10.31 -10.37
C GLY A 85 -6.88 -9.61 -9.02
N ASN A 86 -8.06 -9.06 -8.77
CA ASN A 86 -8.43 -8.46 -7.48
C ASN A 86 -9.65 -9.14 -6.88
N ARG A 87 -9.49 -9.61 -5.64
CA ARG A 87 -10.63 -10.13 -4.88
C ARG A 87 -11.61 -9.01 -4.52
N LYS A 88 -12.89 -9.36 -4.58
CA LYS A 88 -14.00 -8.58 -4.04
C LYS A 88 -13.73 -8.19 -2.59
N LEU A 89 -13.97 -6.92 -2.26
CA LEU A 89 -13.87 -6.42 -0.89
C LEU A 89 -15.24 -6.23 -0.25
N VAL A 90 -15.27 -6.35 1.08
CA VAL A 90 -16.42 -5.94 1.90
C VAL A 90 -16.42 -4.42 2.07
N GLY A 91 -17.61 -3.84 2.30
CA GLY A 91 -17.80 -2.39 2.45
C GLY A 91 -16.84 -1.73 3.45
N THR A 92 -16.65 -2.34 4.63
CA THR A 92 -15.73 -1.84 5.66
C THR A 92 -14.27 -1.78 5.19
N SER A 93 -13.84 -2.70 4.33
CA SER A 93 -12.48 -2.68 3.76
C SER A 93 -12.35 -1.59 2.70
N VAL A 94 -13.41 -1.31 1.94
CA VAL A 94 -13.43 -0.20 0.98
C VAL A 94 -13.38 1.14 1.70
N GLU A 95 -14.09 1.30 2.82
CA GLU A 95 -13.99 2.49 3.68
C GLU A 95 -12.57 2.71 4.21
N GLN A 96 -11.87 1.64 4.60
CA GLN A 96 -10.46 1.72 5.00
C GLN A 96 -9.57 2.18 3.85
N TYR A 97 -9.84 1.74 2.62
CA TYR A 97 -9.10 2.19 1.44
C TYR A 97 -9.36 3.66 1.16
N ILE A 98 -10.63 4.10 1.18
CA ILE A 98 -11.01 5.51 1.02
C ILE A 98 -10.33 6.38 2.10
N SER A 99 -10.28 5.91 3.34
CA SER A 99 -9.58 6.60 4.44
C SER A 99 -8.07 6.74 4.18
N GLY A 100 -7.45 5.71 3.61
CA GLY A 100 -6.04 5.76 3.21
C GLY A 100 -5.76 6.76 2.07
N ILE A 101 -6.65 6.80 1.07
CA ILE A 101 -6.57 7.78 -0.03
C ILE A 101 -6.79 9.20 0.50
N ARG A 102 -7.74 9.40 1.43
CA ARG A 102 -7.95 10.68 2.11
C ARG A 102 -6.71 11.11 2.89
N SER A 103 -6.10 10.20 3.64
CA SER A 103 -4.87 10.50 4.38
C SER A 103 -3.75 10.96 3.45
N TYR A 104 -3.68 10.40 2.24
CA TYR A 104 -2.71 10.83 1.23
C TYR A 104 -2.99 12.26 0.71
N HIS A 105 -4.26 12.64 0.54
CA HIS A 105 -4.64 14.02 0.24
C HIS A 105 -4.25 14.98 1.37
N VAL A 106 -4.51 14.60 2.63
CA VAL A 106 -4.14 15.40 3.81
C VAL A 106 -2.63 15.59 3.87
N ASP A 107 -1.86 14.52 3.65
CA ASP A 107 -0.40 14.58 3.63
C ASP A 107 0.10 15.59 2.58
N ARG A 108 -0.62 15.79 1.46
CA ARG A 108 -0.27 16.74 0.38
C ARG A 108 -0.96 18.10 0.44
N GLY A 109 -1.80 18.35 1.44
CA GLY A 109 -2.58 19.58 1.54
C GLY A 109 -3.60 19.76 0.40
N TRP A 110 -4.06 18.67 -0.21
CA TRP A 110 -5.12 18.70 -1.22
C TRP A 110 -6.50 18.76 -0.59
N ASP A 111 -7.49 19.20 -1.37
CA ASP A 111 -8.88 19.23 -0.92
C ASP A 111 -9.39 17.81 -0.57
N THR A 112 -10.22 17.74 0.47
CA THR A 112 -10.80 16.48 0.97
C THR A 112 -12.33 16.44 0.90
N SER A 113 -12.96 17.42 0.25
CA SER A 113 -14.42 17.47 0.09
C SER A 113 -15.00 16.20 -0.56
N ALA A 114 -14.33 15.63 -1.57
CA ALA A 114 -14.73 14.41 -2.26
C ALA A 114 -14.91 13.20 -1.31
N PHE A 115 -14.16 13.13 -0.21
CA PHE A 115 -14.25 12.04 0.77
C PHE A 115 -15.38 12.22 1.80
N SER A 116 -16.07 13.36 1.77
CA SER A 116 -17.20 13.65 2.66
C SER A 116 -18.57 13.49 1.99
N SER A 117 -18.58 13.23 0.68
CA SER A 117 -19.82 13.07 -0.08
C SER A 117 -20.68 11.91 0.42
N GLU A 118 -22.00 12.11 0.44
CA GLU A 118 -22.95 11.05 0.78
C GLU A 118 -23.06 9.98 -0.31
N THR A 119 -22.58 10.28 -1.54
CA THR A 119 -22.64 9.38 -2.69
C THR A 119 -21.86 8.08 -2.44
N HIS A 120 -20.59 8.16 -2.04
CA HIS A 120 -19.78 6.95 -1.81
C HIS A 120 -20.30 6.14 -0.60
N ARG A 121 -20.83 6.81 0.43
CA ARG A 121 -21.49 6.14 1.56
C ARG A 121 -22.72 5.36 1.12
N ARG A 122 -23.53 5.94 0.23
CA ARG A 122 -24.70 5.27 -0.34
C ARG A 122 -24.30 4.07 -1.20
N ILE A 123 -23.20 4.14 -1.94
CA ILE A 123 -22.64 3.00 -2.70
C ILE A 123 -22.24 1.86 -1.76
N ILE A 124 -21.50 2.17 -0.69
CA ILE A 124 -21.08 1.15 0.30
C ILE A 124 -22.31 0.53 0.97
N LYS A 125 -23.31 1.33 1.35
CA LYS A 125 -24.58 0.85 1.89
C LYS A 125 -25.33 -0.02 0.88
N GLY A 126 -25.35 0.35 -0.40
CA GLY A 126 -25.93 -0.44 -1.47
C GLY A 126 -25.28 -1.82 -1.58
N ALA A 127 -23.95 -1.88 -1.54
CA ALA A 127 -23.24 -3.16 -1.55
C ALA A 127 -23.53 -4.03 -0.33
N HIS A 128 -23.71 -3.43 0.86
CA HIS A 128 -24.17 -4.17 2.04
C HIS A 128 -25.57 -4.75 1.87
N ASN A 129 -26.47 -4.06 1.17
CA ASN A 129 -27.80 -4.57 0.90
C ASN A 129 -27.78 -5.70 -0.15
N ILE A 130 -26.94 -5.60 -1.18
CA ILE A 130 -26.87 -6.58 -2.27
C ILE A 130 -26.14 -7.85 -1.82
N PHE A 131 -25.01 -7.70 -1.13
CA PHE A 131 -24.13 -8.83 -0.78
C PHE A 131 -24.29 -9.30 0.67
N GLY A 132 -25.04 -8.56 1.48
CA GLY A 132 -25.18 -8.81 2.91
C GLY A 132 -23.97 -8.37 3.73
N TYR A 133 -24.06 -8.61 5.04
CA TYR A 133 -22.94 -8.50 5.97
C TYR A 133 -22.38 -9.88 6.24
N GLU A 134 -21.11 -10.09 5.91
CA GLU A 134 -20.41 -11.28 6.37
C GLU A 134 -20.18 -11.16 7.88
N LYS A 135 -21.08 -11.77 8.66
CA LYS A 135 -20.89 -11.87 10.11
C LYS A 135 -19.72 -12.80 10.34
N ARG A 136 -18.62 -12.26 10.88
CA ARG A 136 -17.53 -13.09 11.38
C ARG A 136 -18.09 -14.01 12.46
N VAL A 137 -18.12 -15.30 12.16
CA VAL A 137 -18.50 -16.32 13.14
C VAL A 137 -17.49 -16.25 14.27
N ARG A 138 -17.95 -15.88 15.47
CA ARG A 138 -17.13 -15.93 16.68
C ARG A 138 -17.24 -17.36 17.20
N TYR A 139 -16.19 -18.15 16.99
CA TYR A 139 -16.09 -19.46 17.61
C TYR A 139 -15.91 -19.29 19.13
N PRO A 140 -16.53 -20.15 19.95
CA PRO A 140 -16.29 -20.14 21.39
C PRO A 140 -14.80 -20.35 21.65
N ILE A 141 -14.26 -19.66 22.65
CA ILE A 141 -12.90 -19.90 23.11
C ILE A 141 -12.92 -21.26 23.80
N THR A 142 -12.47 -22.30 23.12
CA THR A 142 -12.44 -23.65 23.66
C THR A 142 -11.12 -23.90 24.39
N ARG A 143 -11.15 -24.77 25.41
CA ARG A 143 -10.02 -25.05 26.31
C ARG A 143 -8.80 -25.58 25.56
N ASP A 144 -8.99 -26.34 24.50
CA ASP A 144 -7.94 -26.86 23.61
C ASP A 144 -7.19 -25.75 22.88
N ILE A 145 -7.85 -24.65 22.48
CA ILE A 145 -7.17 -23.48 21.88
C ILE A 145 -6.26 -22.84 22.92
N LEU A 146 -6.76 -22.67 24.15
CA LEU A 146 -5.97 -22.11 25.25
C LEU A 146 -4.78 -23.02 25.60
N GLU A 147 -5.00 -24.31 25.78
CA GLU A 147 -3.94 -25.27 26.11
C GLU A 147 -2.90 -25.38 24.99
N LYS A 148 -3.31 -25.29 23.73
CA LYS A 148 -2.38 -25.21 22.59
C LYS A 148 -1.49 -23.97 22.67
N ASP A 149 -2.05 -22.81 22.97
CA ASP A 149 -1.29 -21.56 23.12
C ASP A 149 -0.34 -21.59 24.34
N TYR A 150 -0.74 -22.22 25.45
CA TYR A 150 0.11 -22.37 26.64
C TYR A 150 1.18 -23.47 26.50
N SER A 151 0.96 -24.47 25.64
CA SER A 151 1.92 -25.57 25.40
C SER A 151 3.04 -25.23 24.42
N LEU A 152 2.89 -24.14 23.64
CA LEU A 152 3.97 -23.68 22.78
C LEU A 152 5.07 -23.06 23.65
N PRO A 153 6.35 -23.49 23.51
CA PRO A 153 7.44 -22.83 24.20
C PRO A 153 7.41 -21.36 23.80
N SER A 154 7.23 -20.50 24.81
CA SER A 154 7.06 -19.06 24.65
C SER A 154 8.12 -18.52 23.68
N ARG A 155 7.73 -18.25 22.44
CA ARG A 155 8.60 -17.58 21.45
C ARG A 155 8.89 -16.13 21.84
N TYR A 156 8.31 -15.66 22.94
CA TYR A 156 8.59 -14.36 23.55
C TYR A 156 9.78 -14.38 24.51
N THR A 157 10.47 -15.52 24.73
CA THR A 157 11.85 -15.47 25.24
C THR A 157 12.81 -15.15 24.10
N THR A 158 12.61 -14.04 23.39
CA THR A 158 13.74 -13.38 22.76
C THR A 158 14.63 -12.98 23.92
N ARG A 159 15.72 -13.72 24.13
CA ARG A 159 16.77 -13.37 25.08
C ARG A 159 17.08 -11.88 24.90
N CYS A 160 16.67 -11.06 25.87
CA CYS A 160 17.38 -9.85 26.16
C CYS A 160 18.73 -10.34 26.70
N GLU A 161 19.71 -10.55 25.82
CA GLU A 161 21.08 -10.63 26.29
C GLU A 161 21.39 -9.28 26.94
N PRO A 162 21.84 -9.26 28.20
CA PRO A 162 22.25 -8.02 28.83
C PRO A 162 23.40 -7.42 27.99
N PRO A 163 23.36 -6.12 27.67
CA PRO A 163 24.47 -5.46 27.00
C PRO A 163 25.65 -5.43 27.97
N GLY A 164 26.60 -6.38 27.85
CA GLY A 164 27.74 -6.37 28.77
C GLY A 164 28.80 -7.46 28.64
N VAL A 165 28.62 -8.52 27.85
CA VAL A 165 29.67 -9.55 27.73
C VAL A 165 30.03 -9.78 26.27
N LEU A 166 31.12 -9.14 25.85
CA LEU A 166 31.82 -9.47 24.61
C LEU A 166 32.31 -10.92 24.71
N PRO A 167 31.99 -11.81 23.75
CA PRO A 167 32.64 -13.10 23.68
C PRO A 167 34.11 -12.89 23.29
N ALA A 168 34.99 -12.99 24.28
CA ALA A 168 36.38 -13.28 24.06
C ALA A 168 36.51 -14.67 23.42
N CYS A 169 37.52 -14.83 22.57
CA CYS A 169 37.98 -16.06 21.91
C CYS A 169 37.36 -16.39 20.54
N ILE A 170 37.90 -15.76 19.49
CA ILE A 170 38.55 -16.52 18.39
C ILE A 170 39.85 -15.80 18.03
N ARG A 171 40.95 -16.22 18.68
CA ARG A 171 42.32 -16.00 18.19
C ARG A 171 42.78 -17.29 17.52
N GLY A 172 43.32 -17.15 16.31
CA GLY A 172 44.33 -18.07 15.78
C GLY A 172 43.87 -18.97 14.64
N LEU A 173 44.33 -18.61 13.42
CA LEU A 173 44.83 -19.45 12.30
C LEU A 173 44.79 -18.56 11.04
N SER A 174 45.76 -17.67 10.86
CA SER A 174 47.04 -17.90 10.17
C SER A 174 46.91 -18.48 8.76
N ALA A 175 47.09 -17.58 7.78
CA ALA A 175 47.89 -17.72 6.56
C ALA A 175 47.83 -19.03 5.75
N ALA A 176 47.24 -18.95 4.54
CA ALA A 176 47.92 -19.23 3.26
C ALA A 176 46.91 -19.41 2.11
N ARG A 177 46.86 -18.47 1.17
CA ARG A 177 47.12 -18.71 -0.27
C ARG A 177 46.79 -17.47 -1.09
N ARG A 178 47.86 -16.92 -1.67
CA ARG A 178 47.82 -16.08 -2.88
C ARG A 178 47.34 -16.94 -4.04
N SER A 179 46.43 -16.42 -4.86
CA SER A 179 46.72 -16.05 -6.26
C SER A 179 45.44 -15.91 -7.08
N ASN A 180 45.40 -14.83 -7.88
CA ASN A 180 44.73 -14.74 -9.17
C ASN A 180 43.21 -14.88 -9.22
N VAL A 181 42.50 -13.74 -9.28
CA VAL A 181 41.69 -13.38 -10.47
C VAL A 181 41.67 -11.86 -10.60
N GLN A 182 42.52 -11.38 -11.50
CA GLN A 182 42.40 -10.10 -12.17
C GLN A 182 41.32 -10.28 -13.26
N SER A 183 40.27 -9.46 -13.29
CA SER A 183 39.66 -8.90 -14.52
C SER A 183 38.23 -8.39 -14.30
N CYS A 184 38.04 -7.12 -14.67
CA CYS A 184 36.79 -6.47 -15.08
C CYS A 184 35.64 -6.31 -14.08
N ARG A 185 35.49 -5.08 -13.54
CA ARG A 185 34.29 -4.25 -13.82
C ARG A 185 34.45 -2.80 -13.36
N ARG A 186 34.84 -1.98 -14.34
CA ARG A 186 34.27 -0.66 -14.71
C ARG A 186 33.48 0.06 -13.60
N VAL A 187 34.17 0.97 -12.89
CA VAL A 187 33.56 2.06 -12.14
C VAL A 187 32.90 3.01 -13.15
N LYS A 188 31.56 3.01 -13.20
CA LYS A 188 30.81 4.13 -13.74
C LYS A 188 30.45 5.03 -12.56
N GLN A 189 31.11 6.18 -12.49
CA GLN A 189 30.60 7.32 -11.73
C GLN A 189 29.32 7.78 -12.44
N ASN A 190 28.16 7.44 -11.86
CA ASN A 190 26.91 8.05 -12.27
C ASN A 190 26.72 9.30 -11.42
N THR A 191 27.02 10.44 -12.02
CA THR A 191 26.46 11.74 -11.62
C THR A 191 24.94 11.63 -11.67
N ILE A 192 24.27 11.83 -10.53
CA ILE A 192 22.80 11.83 -10.43
C ILE A 192 22.32 13.22 -10.88
N PRO A 193 21.45 13.34 -11.90
CA PRO A 193 20.80 14.62 -12.23
C PRO A 193 19.76 14.96 -11.14
N PRO A 194 19.66 16.21 -10.68
CA PRO A 194 18.65 16.63 -9.72
C PRO A 194 17.38 17.09 -10.44
N ASP A 195 16.69 16.20 -11.15
CA ASP A 195 15.26 16.39 -11.48
C ASP A 195 14.72 15.15 -12.20
N GLN A 196 13.74 14.46 -11.59
CA GLN A 196 12.66 13.69 -12.25
C GLN A 196 11.92 12.79 -11.24
N SER A 197 10.69 13.20 -10.95
CA SER A 197 9.47 12.37 -10.87
C SER A 197 9.61 10.85 -11.00
N TYR A 198 9.24 10.15 -9.92
CA TYR A 198 8.73 8.77 -9.80
C TYR A 198 9.16 7.72 -10.84
N PRO A 199 10.10 6.80 -10.50
CA PRO A 199 10.28 5.56 -11.24
C PRO A 199 9.65 4.40 -10.48
N PHE A 200 8.54 3.84 -10.98
CA PHE A 200 8.20 2.41 -10.88
C PHE A 200 7.11 2.10 -11.92
N LEU A 201 7.51 2.13 -13.20
CA LEU A 201 6.78 1.56 -14.32
C LEU A 201 7.61 0.40 -14.84
N HIS A 202 7.18 -0.84 -14.57
CA HIS A 202 7.63 -1.98 -15.37
C HIS A 202 6.78 -2.06 -16.63
N PRO A 203 7.36 -2.37 -17.80
CA PRO A 203 6.61 -2.63 -19.01
C PRO A 203 6.17 -4.10 -19.00
N VAL A 204 4.96 -4.36 -18.48
CA VAL A 204 4.24 -5.59 -18.79
C VAL A 204 2.90 -5.12 -19.33
N LEU A 205 2.73 -5.14 -20.65
CA LEU A 205 1.46 -5.29 -21.39
C LEU A 205 1.70 -4.99 -22.88
N SER A 206 2.47 -5.84 -23.57
CA SER A 206 2.57 -5.86 -25.03
C SER A 206 1.78 -7.02 -25.67
N LYS A 207 0.75 -7.54 -25.00
CA LYS A 207 -0.09 -8.63 -25.53
C LYS A 207 -1.59 -8.45 -25.22
N LEU A 208 -2.16 -7.30 -25.56
CA LEU A 208 -3.61 -7.23 -25.77
C LEU A 208 -3.88 -7.31 -27.27
N ARG A 209 -4.47 -8.43 -27.65
CA ARG A 209 -5.06 -8.74 -28.95
C ARG A 209 -6.04 -7.63 -29.35
N PRO A 210 -6.05 -7.16 -30.61
CA PRO A 210 -7.17 -6.37 -31.10
C PRO A 210 -8.43 -7.26 -31.12
N LEU A 211 -9.45 -6.87 -30.36
CA LEU A 211 -10.80 -7.42 -30.53
C LEU A 211 -11.38 -6.81 -31.80
N ASN A 212 -11.63 -7.70 -32.74
CA ASN A 212 -12.12 -7.45 -34.09
C ASN A 212 -13.51 -6.79 -34.12
N ALA A 213 -13.70 -6.03 -35.19
CA ALA A 213 -14.89 -5.95 -36.04
C ALA A 213 -16.21 -5.45 -35.40
N ALA A 214 -16.51 -4.19 -35.71
CA ALA A 214 -17.90 -3.74 -35.83
C ALA A 214 -18.52 -4.34 -37.11
N PRO A 215 -19.79 -4.78 -37.10
CA PRO A 215 -20.47 -5.31 -38.27
C PRO A 215 -20.81 -4.19 -39.26
N GLU A 216 -20.58 -4.49 -40.54
CA GLU A 216 -21.01 -3.72 -41.70
C GLU A 216 -22.54 -3.52 -41.69
N THR A 217 -22.97 -2.26 -41.73
CA THR A 217 -24.36 -1.90 -41.99
C THR A 217 -24.66 -2.15 -43.47
N GLN A 218 -25.15 -3.35 -43.77
CA GLN A 218 -25.69 -3.72 -45.06
C GLN A 218 -27.09 -3.11 -45.19
N GLN A 219 -27.18 -1.85 -45.64
CA GLN A 219 -28.48 -1.24 -45.93
C GLN A 219 -28.91 -1.57 -47.35
N ASP A 220 -29.93 -2.41 -47.37
CA ASP A 220 -30.51 -3.15 -48.47
C ASP A 220 -31.06 -2.25 -49.58
N ARG A 221 -30.68 -2.58 -50.81
CA ARG A 221 -31.35 -2.15 -52.04
C ARG A 221 -32.47 -3.14 -52.32
N ARG A 222 -33.73 -2.73 -52.17
CA ARG A 222 -34.89 -3.24 -52.96
C ARG A 222 -36.06 -2.26 -52.79
N ARG A 223 -36.38 -1.54 -53.87
CA ARG A 223 -37.54 -1.79 -54.76
C ARG A 223 -38.88 -1.45 -54.09
N SER A 224 -39.44 -0.32 -54.49
CA SER A 224 -40.71 -0.21 -55.22
C SER A 224 -40.86 1.20 -55.79
#